data_AF-A0A0F9I9K9-F1
#
_entry.id   AF-A0A0F9I9K9-F1
#
_cell.length_a   1.000
_cell.length_b   1.000
_cell.length_c   1.000
_cell.angle_alpha   90.00
_cell.angle_beta   90.00
_cell.angle_gamma   90.00
#
_symmetry.space_group_name_H-M   'P 1'
#
loop_
_entity.id
_entity.type
_entity.pdbx_description
1 polymer ?
#
loop_
_entity_poly.entity_id
_entity_poly.type
_entity_poly.pdbx_seq_one_letter_code
_entity_poly.pdbx_strand_id
1 'polypeptide(L)'
;MDKPSFDRPGNHGTGGPPTYKQEQYAQGLVGWLREEGHFQAEMFARRVYTIETVGAMSVLIDRMKKELAELKDADDFVDASHRENP
;
A
#
# COMPACT_ATOMS: atom_id res chain seq x y z
N MET A 1 -48.53 6.26 8.46
CA MET A 1 -47.23 6.90 8.74
C MET A 1 -46.18 6.10 8.02
N ASP A 2 -45.95 6.45 6.77
CA ASP A 2 -44.89 5.88 5.93
C ASP A 2 -43.53 6.24 6.51
N LYS A 3 -42.73 5.21 6.84
CA LYS A 3 -41.31 5.40 7.10
C LYS A 3 -40.64 5.65 5.75
N PRO A 4 -39.83 6.71 5.59
CA PRO A 4 -38.99 6.81 4.41
C PRO A 4 -37.91 5.72 4.51
N SER A 5 -38.02 4.70 3.65
CA SER A 5 -36.86 3.87 3.28
C SER A 5 -35.86 4.80 2.62
N PHE A 6 -34.84 5.20 3.38
CA PHE A 6 -33.60 5.70 2.81
C PHE A 6 -32.91 4.51 2.15
N ASP A 7 -33.32 4.19 0.93
CA ASP A 7 -32.46 3.56 -0.06
C ASP A 7 -31.30 4.53 -0.33
N ARG A 8 -30.32 4.50 0.57
CA ARG A 8 -29.00 5.07 0.31
C ARG A 8 -28.38 4.12 -0.71
N PRO A 9 -28.05 4.55 -1.94
CA PRO A 9 -27.26 3.72 -2.82
C PRO A 9 -25.94 3.47 -2.09
N GLY A 10 -25.78 2.24 -1.60
CA GLY A 10 -24.56 1.77 -0.99
C GLY A 10 -23.43 2.05 -1.97
N ASN A 11 -22.45 2.82 -1.52
CA ASN A 11 -21.21 3.07 -2.22
C ASN A 11 -20.64 1.69 -2.61
N HIS A 12 -20.78 1.30 -3.88
CA HIS A 12 -20.23 0.07 -4.45
C HIS A 12 -18.69 0.20 -4.44
N GLY A 13 -18.08 -0.04 -3.28
CA GLY A 13 -16.64 -0.11 -3.12
C GLY A 13 -16.27 -1.49 -2.60
N THR A 14 -16.22 -2.51 -3.47
CA THR A 14 -15.44 -3.74 -3.22
C THR A 14 -15.61 -4.35 -1.81
N GLY A 15 -16.85 -4.49 -1.34
CA GLY A 15 -17.21 -4.75 0.08
C GLY A 15 -17.00 -6.18 0.57
N GLY A 16 -15.82 -6.75 0.35
CA GLY A 16 -15.41 -8.05 0.89
C GLY A 16 -13.98 -7.99 1.44
N PRO A 17 -13.57 -8.98 2.25
CA PRO A 17 -12.23 -9.05 2.80
C PRO A 17 -11.17 -9.10 1.68
N PRO A 18 -9.95 -8.62 1.93
CA PRO A 18 -8.85 -8.72 0.99
C PRO A 18 -8.72 -10.14 0.44
N THR A 19 -8.37 -10.26 -0.83
CA THR A 19 -8.08 -11.57 -1.38
C THR A 19 -6.73 -12.06 -0.84
N TYR A 20 -6.57 -13.38 -0.70
CA TYR A 20 -5.29 -13.99 -0.33
C TYR A 20 -4.11 -13.50 -1.20
N LYS A 21 -4.34 -13.28 -2.50
CA LYS A 21 -3.32 -12.73 -3.41
C LYS A 21 -2.93 -11.30 -3.05
N GLN A 22 -3.88 -10.46 -2.65
CA GLN A 22 -3.58 -9.09 -2.20
C GLN A 22 -2.79 -9.10 -0.89
N GLU A 23 -3.15 -9.98 0.05
CA GLU A 23 -2.42 -10.13 1.32
C GLU A 23 -0.98 -10.58 1.09
N GLN A 24 -0.77 -11.62 0.27
CA GLN A 24 0.58 -12.11 -0.07
C GLN A 24 1.40 -11.03 -0.77
N TYR A 25 0.81 -10.33 -1.73
CA TYR A 25 1.50 -9.26 -2.44
C TYR A 25 1.86 -8.10 -1.51
N ALA A 26 0.95 -7.70 -0.63
CA ALA A 26 1.18 -6.67 0.37
C ALA A 26 2.29 -7.05 1.36
N GLN A 27 2.31 -8.32 1.81
CA GLN A 27 3.39 -8.85 2.66
C GLN A 27 4.74 -8.85 1.93
N GLY A 28 4.76 -9.18 0.63
CA GLY A 28 5.97 -9.08 -0.19
C GLY A 28 6.52 -7.66 -0.28
N LEU A 29 5.64 -6.68 -0.51
CA LEU A 29 6.01 -5.25 -0.54
C LEU A 29 6.59 -4.78 0.80
N VAL A 30 6.00 -5.23 1.92
CA VAL A 30 6.56 -4.97 3.26
C VAL A 30 7.95 -5.58 3.40
N GLY A 31 8.17 -6.79 2.88
CA GLY A 31 9.47 -7.45 2.84
C GLY A 31 10.52 -6.58 2.16
N TRP A 32 10.25 -6.13 0.93
CA TRP A 32 11.15 -5.24 0.19
C TRP A 32 11.39 -3.93 0.93
N LEU A 33 10.34 -3.29 1.47
CA LEU A 33 10.51 -2.07 2.26
C LEU A 33 11.41 -2.27 3.49
N ARG A 34 11.41 -3.46 4.11
CA ARG A 34 12.32 -3.77 5.23
C ARG A 34 13.75 -4.00 4.75
N GLU A 35 13.93 -4.71 3.65
CA GLU A 35 15.24 -4.98 3.05
C GLU A 35 15.95 -3.68 2.67
N GLU A 36 15.21 -2.71 2.12
CA GLU A 36 15.68 -1.36 1.81
C GLU A 36 15.76 -0.43 3.02
N GLY A 37 15.48 -0.91 4.24
CA GLY A 37 15.57 -0.11 5.47
C GLY A 37 14.53 1.02 5.60
N HIS A 38 13.40 0.94 4.89
CA HIS A 38 12.36 1.96 4.92
C HIS A 38 11.72 2.11 6.30
N PHE A 39 11.71 3.33 6.85
CA PHE A 39 11.24 3.60 8.22
C PHE A 39 9.75 3.28 8.45
N GLN A 40 8.92 3.31 7.40
CA GLN A 40 7.48 2.97 7.52
C GLN A 40 7.17 1.49 7.36
N ALA A 41 8.16 0.62 7.09
CA ALA A 41 7.90 -0.78 6.77
C ALA A 41 7.09 -1.51 7.86
N GLU A 42 7.40 -1.27 9.15
CA GLU A 42 6.65 -1.84 10.27
C GLU A 42 5.21 -1.28 10.41
N MET A 43 5.01 -0.02 10.04
CA MET A 43 3.67 0.58 10.03
C MET A 43 2.81 -0.05 8.93
N PHE A 44 3.39 -0.28 7.75
CA PHE A 44 2.73 -0.99 6.66
C PHE A 44 2.41 -2.43 7.04
N ALA A 45 3.36 -3.16 7.66
CA ALA A 45 3.15 -4.51 8.15
C ALA A 45 1.91 -4.61 9.04
N ARG A 46 1.79 -3.72 10.04
CA ARG A 46 0.62 -3.66 10.92
C ARG A 46 -0.66 -3.38 10.16
N ARG A 47 -0.63 -2.45 9.21
CA ARG A 47 -1.81 -2.09 8.40
C ARG A 47 -2.30 -3.27 7.57
N VAL A 48 -1.40 -4.04 6.93
CA VAL A 48 -1.76 -5.22 6.15
C VAL A 48 -2.63 -6.20 6.96
N TYR A 49 -2.31 -6.43 8.24
CA TYR A 49 -3.09 -7.33 9.11
C TYR A 49 -4.44 -6.77 9.57
N THR A 50 -4.65 -5.45 9.48
CA THR A 50 -5.85 -4.78 10.00
C THR A 50 -6.84 -4.34 8.92
N ILE A 51 -6.49 -4.53 7.64
CA ILE A 51 -7.33 -4.10 6.53
C ILE A 51 -8.45 -5.11 6.31
N GLU A 52 -9.69 -4.62 6.34
CA GLU A 52 -10.88 -5.47 6.25
C GLU A 52 -11.52 -5.48 4.86
N THR A 53 -11.01 -4.69 3.90
CA THR A 53 -11.62 -4.61 2.57
C THR A 53 -10.61 -4.72 1.44
N VAL A 54 -11.01 -5.37 0.34
CA VAL A 54 -10.27 -5.42 -0.93
C VAL A 54 -9.84 -4.02 -1.36
N GLY A 55 -10.75 -3.05 -1.32
CA GLY A 55 -10.49 -1.68 -1.74
C GLY A 55 -9.42 -0.98 -0.90
N ALA A 56 -9.52 -1.07 0.42
CA ALA A 56 -8.51 -0.48 1.31
C ALA A 56 -7.15 -1.19 1.15
N MET A 57 -7.14 -2.50 0.89
CA MET A 57 -5.90 -3.24 0.63
C MET A 57 -5.23 -2.77 -0.67
N SER A 58 -6.00 -2.56 -1.74
CA SER A 58 -5.47 -2.01 -3.00
C SER A 58 -4.84 -0.63 -2.79
N VAL A 59 -5.51 0.26 -2.04
CA VAL A 59 -4.95 1.59 -1.72
C VAL A 59 -3.66 1.49 -0.91
N LEU A 60 -3.60 0.56 0.05
CA LEU A 60 -2.39 0.32 0.84
C LEU A 60 -1.23 -0.19 -0.04
N ILE A 61 -1.53 -1.13 -0.96
CA ILE A 61 -0.58 -1.66 -1.94
C ILE A 61 -0.04 -0.54 -2.82
N ASP A 62 -0.90 0.32 -3.36
CA ASP A 62 -0.47 1.42 -4.23
C ASP A 62 0.44 2.41 -3.47
N ARG A 63 0.14 2.68 -2.20
CA ARG A 63 1.00 3.50 -1.35
C ARG A 63 2.37 2.85 -1.14
N MET A 64 2.44 1.56 -0.77
CA MET A 64 3.72 0.88 -0.58
C MET A 64 4.57 0.86 -1.86
N LYS A 65 3.94 0.67 -3.02
CA LYS A 65 4.64 0.74 -4.32
C LYS A 65 5.23 2.12 -4.59
N LYS A 66 4.53 3.19 -4.20
CA LYS A 66 5.04 4.55 -4.34
C LYS A 66 6.27 4.79 -3.47
N GLU A 67 6.23 4.38 -2.20
CA GLU A 67 7.38 4.55 -1.29
C GLU A 67 8.61 3.76 -1.77
N LEU A 68 8.43 2.55 -2.32
CA LEU A 68 9.52 1.80 -2.96
C LEU A 68 10.10 2.49 -4.20
N ALA A 69 9.25 3.11 -5.02
CA ALA A 69 9.73 3.88 -6.16
C ALA A 69 10.54 5.11 -5.72
N GLU A 70 10.07 5.82 -4.70
CA GLU A 70 10.78 6.98 -4.15
C GLU A 70 12.14 6.61 -3.54
N LEU A 71 12.25 5.44 -2.90
CA LEU A 71 13.54 4.90 -2.44
C LEU A 71 14.49 4.66 -3.60
N LYS A 72 14.02 3.96 -4.63
CA LYS A 72 14.84 3.65 -5.81
C LYS A 72 15.31 4.93 -6.52
N ASP A 73 14.42 5.90 -6.68
CA ASP A 73 14.76 7.18 -7.31
C ASP A 73 15.82 7.94 -6.49
N ALA A 74 15.77 7.84 -5.15
CA ALA A 74 16.77 8.42 -4.27
C ALA A 74 18.14 7.72 -4.40
N ASP A 75 18.15 6.38 -4.46
CA ASP A 75 19.39 5.60 -4.66
C ASP A 75 20.01 5.88 -6.04
N ASP A 76 19.20 5.92 -7.09
CA ASP A 76 19.64 6.25 -8.46
C ASP A 76 20.23 7.68 -8.52
N PHE A 77 19.64 8.64 -7.80
CA PHE A 77 20.19 9.99 -7.68
C PHE A 77 21.56 10.01 -6.99
N VAL A 78 21.70 9.25 -5.89
CA VAL A 78 22.98 9.14 -5.17
C VAL A 78 24.04 8.51 -6.08
N ASP A 79 23.75 7.43 -6.80
CA ASP A 79 24.70 6.79 -7.74
C ASP A 79 25.12 7.74 -8.86
N ALA A 80 24.17 8.45 -9.48
CA ALA A 80 24.45 9.44 -10.52
C ALA A 80 25.38 10.56 -10.02
N SER A 81 25.13 11.06 -8.80
CA SER A 81 25.94 12.14 -8.21
C SER A 81 27.39 11.72 -7.91
N HIS A 82 27.65 10.43 -7.66
CA HIS A 82 29.01 9.92 -7.44
C HIS A 82 29.77 9.68 -8.76
N ARG A 83 29.07 9.41 -9.87
CA ARG A 83 29.69 9.17 -11.19
C ARG A 83 30.14 10.46 -11.89
N GLU A 84 29.55 11.61 -11.57
CA GLU A 84 29.85 12.91 -12.21
C GLU A 84 30.99 13.72 -11.54
N ASN A 85 31.65 13.19 -10.50
CA ASN A 85 32.89 13.75 -9.94
C ASN A 85 34.12 12.89 -10.31
N PRO A 86 34.73 13.08 -11.50
CA PRO A 86 36.06 12.57 -11.81
C PRO A 86 37.18 13.39 -11.16
#